data_AF-A0A3R7F8B2-F1
#
_entry.id   AF-A0A3R7F8B2-F1
#
_cell.length_a   1.000
_cell.length_b   1.000
_cell.length_c   1.000
_cell.angle_alpha   90.00
_cell.angle_beta   90.00
_cell.angle_gamma   90.00
#
_symmetry.space_group_name_H-M   'P 1'
#
loop_
_entity.id
_entity.type
_entity.pdbx_description
1 polymer ?
#
loop_
_entity_poly.entity_id
_entity_poly.type
_entity_poly.pdbx_seq_one_letter_code
_entity_poly.pdbx_strand_id
1 'polypeptide(L)'
;MPVQGIRTVAKARNGVGAFILQCKRLDFHYCDWAGSSRGMVAFLKHSLPSFAKANPQIEIRVSPRPHKHPVIKGHYINGREKAICVRNLEPEQILKKANLLKEASGEKLKRTKKPVTSINESTPSLGTMIAMDGFCLLIWGLFMWTSAQNFALDLAHVQVAITLGGGGFGKNGV
;
A
#
# COMPACT_ATOMS: atom_id res chain seq x y z
N MET A 1 -23.54 -26.12 -18.77
CA MET A 1 -22.24 -25.55 -19.19
C MET A 1 -21.18 -25.95 -18.16
N PRO A 2 -20.06 -26.59 -18.53
CA PRO A 2 -19.01 -26.90 -17.57
C PRO A 2 -18.25 -25.63 -17.16
N VAL A 3 -18.11 -25.40 -15.86
CA VAL A 3 -17.33 -24.27 -15.32
C VAL A 3 -15.84 -24.59 -15.49
N GLN A 4 -15.10 -23.77 -16.23
CA GLN A 4 -13.65 -23.88 -16.37
C GLN A 4 -12.95 -22.97 -15.34
N GLY A 5 -12.11 -23.57 -14.50
CA GLY A 5 -11.31 -22.82 -13.52
C GLY A 5 -10.15 -22.08 -14.18
N ILE A 6 -10.04 -20.78 -13.90
CA ILE A 6 -8.90 -19.96 -14.33
C ILE A 6 -7.74 -20.21 -13.37
N ARG A 7 -6.56 -20.52 -13.92
CA ARG A 7 -5.34 -20.70 -13.13
C ARG A 7 -4.93 -19.36 -12.50
N THR A 8 -4.87 -19.32 -11.18
CA THR A 8 -4.34 -18.18 -10.42
C THR A 8 -3.15 -18.61 -9.60
N VAL A 9 -2.13 -17.75 -9.48
CA VAL A 9 -0.89 -18.02 -8.75
C VAL A 9 -0.86 -17.17 -7.48
N ALA A 10 -0.54 -17.78 -6.35
CA ALA A 10 -0.38 -17.08 -5.09
C ALA A 10 0.75 -16.04 -5.18
N LYS A 11 0.47 -14.80 -4.75
CA LYS A 11 1.47 -13.74 -4.67
C LYS A 11 2.24 -13.86 -3.37
N ALA A 12 3.55 -14.12 -3.44
CA ALA A 12 4.41 -14.15 -2.26
C ALA A 12 4.46 -12.77 -1.58
N ARG A 13 4.29 -12.74 -0.26
CA ARG A 13 4.34 -11.52 0.57
C ARG A 13 5.39 -11.70 1.66
N ASN A 14 6.52 -11.02 1.50
CA ASN A 14 7.58 -11.06 2.50
C ASN A 14 7.09 -10.43 3.82
N GLY A 15 7.27 -11.13 4.95
CA GLY A 15 6.91 -10.64 6.28
C GLY A 15 5.49 -10.94 6.76
N VAL A 16 4.61 -11.56 5.96
CA VAL A 16 3.27 -11.98 6.44
C VAL A 16 3.33 -13.28 7.25
N GLY A 17 4.16 -14.24 6.83
CA GLY A 17 4.40 -15.48 7.58
C GLY A 17 5.81 -15.53 8.14
N ALA A 18 6.80 -15.43 7.25
CA ALA A 18 8.21 -15.34 7.61
C ALA A 18 8.86 -14.17 6.88
N PHE A 19 9.92 -13.63 7.47
CA PHE A 19 10.75 -12.62 6.84
C PHE A 19 11.96 -13.27 6.18
N ILE A 20 12.08 -13.07 4.87
CA ILE A 20 13.20 -13.52 4.06
C ILE A 20 14.03 -12.28 3.69
N LEU A 21 15.32 -12.31 4.03
CA LEU A 21 16.26 -11.29 3.57
C LEU A 21 16.32 -11.30 2.04
N GLN A 22 16.16 -10.11 1.45
CA GLN A 22 16.09 -9.96 0.00
C GLN A 22 17.48 -10.00 -0.64
N CYS A 23 18.52 -9.58 0.07
CA CYS A 23 19.91 -9.63 -0.39
C CYS A 23 20.48 -11.04 -0.19
N LYS A 24 20.83 -11.72 -1.29
CA LYS A 24 21.38 -13.08 -1.28
C LYS A 24 22.90 -13.08 -1.21
N ARG A 25 23.55 -12.16 -1.94
CA ARG A 25 25.00 -12.12 -2.07
C ARG A 25 25.51 -10.70 -2.16
N LEU A 26 26.62 -10.40 -1.49
CA LEU A 26 27.37 -9.16 -1.59
C LEU A 26 28.75 -9.44 -2.17
N ASP A 27 29.03 -8.88 -3.35
CA ASP A 27 30.32 -8.96 -4.00
C ASP A 27 31.08 -7.64 -3.79
N PHE A 28 32.26 -7.77 -3.20
CA PHE A 28 33.17 -6.67 -2.91
C PHE A 28 34.30 -6.66 -3.95
N HIS A 29 34.29 -5.65 -4.81
CA HIS A 29 35.35 -5.41 -5.77
C HIS A 29 36.32 -4.35 -5.28
N TYR A 30 37.61 -4.65 -5.34
CA TYR A 30 38.68 -3.75 -4.93
C TYR A 30 39.87 -3.83 -5.90
N CYS A 31 40.79 -2.87 -5.81
CA CYS A 31 42.03 -2.85 -6.58
C CYS A 31 43.20 -2.76 -5.60
N ASP A 32 44.28 -3.51 -5.82
CA ASP A 32 45.44 -3.56 -4.91
C ASP A 32 46.32 -2.31 -5.01
N TRP A 33 46.42 -1.71 -6.19
CA TRP A 33 47.38 -0.63 -6.48
C TRP A 33 46.80 0.79 -6.38
N ALA A 34 45.50 0.95 -6.68
CA ALA A 34 44.91 2.28 -6.80
C ALA A 34 44.63 2.94 -5.45
N GLY A 35 45.02 4.21 -5.30
CA GLY A 35 44.74 4.99 -4.07
C GLY A 35 43.25 5.12 -3.72
N SER A 36 42.36 4.95 -4.71
CA SER A 36 40.90 5.05 -4.52
C SER A 36 40.25 3.88 -3.79
N SER A 37 40.92 2.74 -3.70
CA SER A 37 40.48 1.54 -2.97
C SER A 37 41.11 1.40 -1.58
N ARG A 38 41.91 2.36 -1.11
CA ARG A 38 42.55 2.31 0.22
C ARG A 38 41.55 2.03 1.36
N GLY A 39 40.43 2.77 1.40
CA GLY A 39 39.40 2.56 2.42
C GLY A 39 38.69 1.21 2.28
N MET A 40 38.53 0.72 1.04
CA MET A 40 37.95 -0.60 0.78
C MET A 40 38.87 -1.73 1.28
N VAL A 41 40.17 -1.63 1.02
CA VAL A 41 41.15 -2.61 1.51
C VAL A 41 41.21 -2.61 3.04
N ALA A 42 41.17 -1.44 3.68
CA ALA A 42 41.09 -1.34 5.14
C ALA A 42 39.81 -1.98 5.70
N PHE A 43 38.66 -1.74 5.06
CA PHE A 43 37.39 -2.38 5.41
C PHE A 43 37.46 -3.91 5.30
N LEU A 44 38.05 -4.43 4.22
CA LEU A 44 38.22 -5.87 4.00
C LEU A 44 39.09 -6.53 5.09
N LYS A 45 40.12 -5.84 5.59
CA LYS A 45 41.03 -6.36 6.62
C LYS A 45 40.42 -6.35 8.02
N HIS A 46 39.72 -5.28 8.40
CA HIS A 46 39.31 -5.07 9.80
C HIS A 46 37.82 -5.29 10.05
N SER A 47 36.95 -4.83 9.16
CA SER A 47 35.50 -4.76 9.40
C SER A 47 34.70 -5.84 8.69
N LEU A 48 35.21 -6.42 7.60
CA LEU A 48 34.51 -7.46 6.86
C LEU A 48 34.29 -8.74 7.68
N PRO A 49 35.26 -9.25 8.47
CA PRO A 49 35.06 -10.49 9.24
C PRO A 49 33.94 -10.37 10.28
N SER A 50 33.88 -9.24 10.99
CA SER A 50 32.81 -8.97 11.96
C SER A 50 31.45 -8.80 11.27
N PHE A 51 31.42 -8.11 10.12
CA PHE A 51 30.22 -7.97 9.30
C PHE A 51 29.71 -9.32 8.77
N ALA A 52 30.60 -10.20 8.31
CA ALA A 52 30.25 -11.54 7.83
C ALA A 52 29.68 -12.41 8.96
N LYS A 53 30.31 -12.37 10.14
CA LYS A 53 29.84 -13.09 11.33
C LYS A 53 28.44 -12.64 11.78
N ALA A 54 28.16 -11.34 11.66
CA ALA A 54 26.84 -10.79 11.99
C ALA A 54 25.75 -11.15 10.96
N ASN A 55 26.12 -11.54 9.74
CA ASN A 55 25.19 -11.77 8.64
C ASN A 55 25.46 -13.11 7.93
N PRO A 56 25.31 -14.26 8.61
CA PRO A 56 25.59 -15.57 8.02
C PRO A 56 24.64 -15.95 6.88
N GLN A 57 23.51 -15.25 6.74
CA GLN A 57 22.51 -15.51 5.70
C GLN A 57 22.92 -14.98 4.31
N ILE A 58 23.93 -14.10 4.23
CA ILE A 58 24.36 -13.45 2.99
C ILE A 58 25.70 -14.03 2.56
N GLU A 59 25.78 -14.49 1.31
CA GLU A 59 27.05 -14.92 0.74
C GLU A 59 27.94 -13.69 0.47
N ILE A 60 29.14 -13.67 1.02
CA ILE A 60 30.09 -12.57 0.83
C ILE A 60 31.21 -13.05 -0.08
N ARG A 61 31.38 -12.38 -1.23
CA ARG A 61 32.51 -12.63 -2.13
C ARG A 61 33.41 -11.42 -2.22
N VAL A 62 34.70 -11.66 -2.27
CA VAL A 62 35.70 -10.64 -2.48
C VAL A 62 36.42 -10.98 -3.78
N SER A 63 36.51 -10.03 -4.70
CA SER A 63 37.16 -10.26 -5.99
C SER A 63 37.98 -9.04 -6.42
N PRO A 64 39.28 -9.22 -6.70
CA PRO A 64 40.10 -8.12 -7.19
C PRO A 64 39.65 -7.70 -8.60
N ARG A 65 39.75 -6.41 -8.87
CA ARG A 65 39.37 -5.76 -10.12
C ARG A 65 40.42 -4.69 -10.44
N PRO A 66 41.53 -5.06 -11.09
CA PRO A 66 42.63 -4.14 -11.37
C PRO A 66 42.17 -2.99 -12.27
N HIS A 67 42.79 -1.82 -12.12
CA HIS A 67 42.54 -0.59 -12.90
C HIS A 67 41.09 -0.08 -12.86
N LYS A 68 40.28 -0.49 -11.87
CA LYS A 68 38.90 -0.01 -11.70
C LYS A 68 38.65 0.46 -10.28
N HIS A 69 37.70 1.39 -10.12
CA HIS A 69 37.28 1.84 -8.81
C HIS A 69 36.62 0.72 -8.00
N PRO A 70 36.72 0.76 -6.67
CA PRO A 70 36.07 -0.23 -5.82
C PRO A 70 34.54 -0.10 -5.90
N VAL A 71 33.86 -1.24 -5.94
CA VAL A 71 32.40 -1.33 -6.09
C VAL A 71 31.87 -2.45 -5.20
N ILE A 72 30.76 -2.20 -4.52
CA ILE A 72 29.97 -3.23 -3.84
C ILE A 72 28.78 -3.57 -4.73
N LYS A 73 28.55 -4.85 -4.99
CA LYS A 73 27.38 -5.33 -5.73
C LYS A 73 26.51 -6.20 -4.83
N GLY A 74 25.26 -5.83 -4.65
CA GLY A 74 24.25 -6.67 -4.00
C GLY A 74 23.43 -7.41 -5.05
N HIS A 75 23.39 -8.74 -4.94
CA HIS A 75 22.49 -9.61 -5.71
C HIS A 75 21.26 -9.92 -4.86
N TYR A 76 20.07 -9.72 -5.43
CA TYR A 76 18.80 -9.89 -4.73
C TYR A 76 18.02 -11.09 -5.25
N ILE A 77 17.09 -11.61 -4.44
CA ILE A 77 16.26 -12.76 -4.80
C ILE A 77 15.39 -12.54 -6.03
N ASN A 78 15.09 -11.28 -6.37
CA ASN A 78 14.35 -10.89 -7.56
C ASN A 78 15.20 -10.94 -8.85
N GLY A 79 16.44 -11.41 -8.77
CA GLY A 79 17.38 -11.48 -9.89
C GLY A 79 18.06 -10.15 -10.23
N ARG A 80 17.75 -9.06 -9.51
CA ARG A 80 18.37 -7.76 -9.74
C ARG A 80 19.70 -7.65 -9.02
N GLU A 81 20.59 -6.84 -9.60
CA GLU A 81 21.82 -6.40 -8.99
C GLU A 81 21.79 -4.89 -8.72
N LYS A 82 22.26 -4.46 -7.55
CA LYS A 82 22.53 -3.04 -7.25
C LYS A 82 24.02 -2.87 -6.99
N ALA A 83 24.65 -2.00 -7.78
CA ALA A 83 26.06 -1.67 -7.63
C ALA A 83 26.21 -0.26 -7.01
N ILE A 84 27.08 -0.13 -6.01
CA ILE A 84 27.46 1.14 -5.41
C ILE A 84 28.97 1.30 -5.50
N CYS A 85 29.41 2.36 -6.18
CA CYS A 85 30.82 2.74 -6.23
C CYS A 85 31.23 3.34 -4.88
N VAL A 86 32.34 2.87 -4.31
CA VAL A 86 32.85 3.29 -3.00
C VAL A 86 34.24 3.94 -3.10
N ARG A 87 34.44 4.74 -4.14
CA ARG A 87 35.71 5.46 -4.40
C ARG A 87 36.03 6.44 -3.28
N ASN A 88 37.27 6.43 -2.78
CA ASN A 88 37.76 7.36 -1.75
C ASN A 88 36.88 7.46 -0.49
N LEU A 89 36.11 6.43 -0.18
CA LEU A 89 35.30 6.38 1.04
C LEU A 89 36.11 5.78 2.19
N GLU A 90 35.81 6.24 3.40
CA GLU A 90 36.36 5.64 4.62
C GLU A 90 35.68 4.30 4.96
N PRO A 91 36.34 3.40 5.70
CA PRO A 91 35.79 2.09 6.06
C PRO A 91 34.41 2.15 6.71
N GLU A 92 34.15 3.16 7.56
CA GLU A 92 32.86 3.36 8.21
C GLU A 92 31.75 3.73 7.22
N GLN A 93 32.08 4.57 6.23
CA GLN A 93 31.13 4.95 5.19
C GLN A 93 30.83 3.74 4.28
N ILE A 94 31.83 2.90 4.01
CA ILE A 94 31.67 1.65 3.28
C ILE A 94 30.74 0.69 4.04
N LEU A 95 30.89 0.59 5.37
CA LEU A 95 29.98 -0.18 6.23
C LEU A 95 28.54 0.33 6.12
N LYS A 96 28.33 1.64 6.14
CA LYS A 96 26.99 2.25 5.93
C LYS A 96 26.41 1.89 4.56
N LYS A 97 27.23 1.88 3.50
CA LYS A 97 26.79 1.45 2.16
C LYS A 97 26.50 -0.04 2.07
N ALA A 98 27.27 -0.88 2.76
CA ALA A 98 27.01 -2.31 2.84
C ALA A 98 25.70 -2.61 3.58
N ASN A 99 25.43 -1.93 4.71
CA ASN A 99 24.16 -2.02 5.43
C ASN A 99 22.97 -1.57 4.56
N LEU A 100 23.14 -0.48 3.81
CA LEU A 100 22.12 -0.02 2.87
C LEU A 100 21.79 -1.08 1.81
N LEU A 101 22.80 -1.76 1.26
CA LEU A 101 22.58 -2.83 0.28
C LEU A 101 21.91 -4.06 0.90
N LYS A 102 22.30 -4.42 2.13
CA LYS A 102 21.68 -5.50 2.92
C LYS A 102 20.19 -5.25 3.15
N GLU A 103 19.82 -4.03 3.56
CA GLU A 103 18.45 -3.67 3.92
C GLU A 103 17.55 -3.40 2.71
N ALA A 104 18.13 -3.11 1.55
CA ALA A 104 17.37 -2.81 0.36
C ALA A 104 16.58 -4.03 -0.18
N SER A 105 15.40 -3.77 -0.74
CA SER A 105 14.53 -4.80 -1.35
C SER A 105 14.98 -5.29 -2.72
N GLY A 106 16.01 -4.67 -3.31
CA GLY A 106 16.39 -4.95 -4.70
C GLY A 106 15.40 -4.41 -5.76
N GLU A 107 14.29 -3.74 -5.40
CA GLU A 107 13.36 -3.20 -6.40
C GLU A 107 13.94 -1.95 -7.10
N LYS A 108 13.43 -1.64 -8.31
CA LYS A 108 13.74 -0.37 -9.00
C LYS A 108 13.31 0.79 -8.13
N LEU A 109 14.21 1.75 -7.93
CA LEU A 109 13.83 3.03 -7.34
C LEU A 109 12.79 3.67 -8.25
N LYS A 110 11.58 3.80 -7.72
CA LYS A 110 10.44 4.43 -8.37
C LYS A 110 9.90 5.50 -7.42
N ARG A 111 9.42 6.61 -7.99
CA ARG A 111 8.78 7.65 -7.19
C ARG A 111 7.44 7.12 -6.70
N THR A 112 7.32 6.90 -5.41
CA THR A 112 6.07 6.47 -4.78
C THR A 112 5.24 7.68 -4.41
N LYS A 113 4.00 7.77 -4.92
CA LYS A 113 3.07 8.85 -4.58
C LYS A 113 2.26 8.57 -3.31
N LYS A 114 1.95 7.29 -3.06
CA LYS A 114 1.10 6.84 -1.95
C LYS A 114 1.91 6.02 -0.94
N PRO A 115 1.78 6.27 0.37
CA PRO A 115 2.56 5.55 1.37
C PRO A 115 2.20 4.06 1.46
N VAL A 116 0.97 3.67 1.10
CA VAL A 116 0.48 2.29 1.22
C VAL A 116 0.06 1.73 -0.14
N THR A 117 0.44 0.49 -0.41
CA THR A 117 0.00 -0.28 -1.57
C THR A 117 -0.75 -1.53 -1.10
N SER A 118 -2.07 -1.55 -1.24
CA SER A 118 -2.90 -2.75 -1.02
C SER A 118 -3.14 -3.49 -2.34
N ILE A 119 -3.16 -4.81 -2.26
CA ILE A 119 -3.55 -5.72 -3.37
C ILE A 119 -4.97 -6.24 -3.15
N ASN A 120 -5.43 -6.21 -1.90
CA ASN A 120 -6.77 -6.62 -1.54
C ASN A 120 -7.75 -5.53 -1.99
N GLU A 121 -8.90 -5.96 -2.52
CA GLU A 121 -10.06 -5.09 -2.68
C GLU A 121 -10.47 -4.54 -1.32
N SER A 122 -10.62 -3.21 -1.23
CA SER A 122 -11.04 -2.53 0.00
C SER A 122 -12.50 -2.10 -0.15
N THR A 123 -13.15 -1.99 1.01
CA THR A 123 -14.48 -1.47 1.39
C THR A 123 -15.37 -0.92 0.27
N PRO A 124 -16.70 -1.18 0.29
CA PRO A 124 -17.64 -0.60 -0.68
C PRO A 124 -17.35 0.88 -0.91
N SER A 125 -17.26 1.24 -2.19
CA SER A 125 -16.92 2.58 -2.64
C SER A 125 -17.83 3.64 -2.01
N LEU A 126 -17.32 4.87 -1.88
CA LEU A 126 -18.15 6.00 -1.44
C LEU A 126 -19.39 6.16 -2.34
N GLY A 127 -19.28 5.85 -3.63
CA GLY A 127 -20.41 5.86 -4.57
C GLY A 127 -21.48 4.84 -4.23
N THR A 128 -21.10 3.62 -3.83
CA THR A 128 -22.05 2.60 -3.37
C THR A 128 -22.73 2.99 -2.06
N MET A 129 -22.04 3.69 -1.16
CA MET A 129 -22.66 4.21 0.07
C MET A 129 -23.69 5.30 -0.25
N ILE A 130 -23.32 6.29 -1.07
CA ILE A 130 -24.24 7.37 -1.49
C ILE A 130 -25.46 6.83 -2.24
N ALA A 131 -25.27 5.85 -3.12
CA ALA A 131 -26.37 5.25 -3.86
C ALA A 131 -27.36 4.53 -2.93
N MET A 132 -26.84 3.83 -1.91
CA MET A 132 -27.66 3.12 -0.93
C MET A 132 -28.42 4.10 -0.03
N ASP A 133 -27.77 5.17 0.43
CA ASP A 133 -28.40 6.23 1.21
C ASP A 133 -29.48 6.96 0.39
N GLY A 134 -29.19 7.27 -0.87
CA GLY A 134 -30.16 7.88 -1.78
C GLY A 134 -31.39 7.02 -2.01
N PHE A 135 -31.21 5.71 -2.19
CA PHE A 135 -32.32 4.76 -2.33
C PHE A 135 -33.18 4.67 -1.07
N CYS A 136 -32.56 4.60 0.11
CA CYS A 136 -33.26 4.60 1.39
C CYS A 136 -34.07 5.90 1.60
N LEU A 137 -33.50 7.06 1.28
CA LEU A 137 -34.19 8.35 1.38
C LEU A 137 -35.34 8.48 0.37
N LEU A 138 -35.19 7.91 -0.84
CA LEU A 138 -36.26 7.89 -1.84
C LEU A 138 -37.45 7.04 -1.40
N ILE A 139 -37.19 5.83 -0.87
CA ILE A 139 -38.24 4.97 -0.32
C ILE A 139 -38.95 5.65 0.85
N TRP A 140 -38.17 6.22 1.78
CA TRP A 140 -38.73 6.90 2.93
C TRP A 140 -39.57 8.13 2.53
N GLY A 141 -39.07 8.94 1.60
CA GLY A 141 -39.76 10.09 1.05
C GLY A 141 -41.07 9.71 0.35
N LEU A 142 -41.06 8.69 -0.52
CA LEU A 142 -42.27 8.24 -1.23
C LEU A 142 -43.32 7.66 -0.28
N PHE A 143 -42.91 6.86 0.71
CA PHE A 143 -43.83 6.24 1.66
C PHE A 143 -44.42 7.26 2.65
N MET A 144 -43.61 8.17 3.18
CA MET A 144 -44.11 9.24 4.05
C MET A 144 -44.96 10.27 3.30
N TRP A 145 -44.62 10.57 2.04
CA TRP A 145 -45.36 11.55 1.24
C TRP A 145 -46.80 11.11 0.97
N THR A 146 -47.03 9.84 0.62
CA THR A 146 -48.38 9.29 0.49
C THR A 146 -49.19 9.44 1.78
N SER A 147 -48.56 9.16 2.94
CA SER A 147 -49.25 9.28 4.22
C SER A 147 -49.58 10.73 4.57
N ALA A 148 -48.66 11.66 4.28
CA ALA A 148 -48.87 13.09 4.48
C ALA A 148 -49.99 13.66 3.57
N GLN A 149 -50.05 13.22 2.30
CA GLN A 149 -51.13 13.61 1.38
C GLN A 149 -52.50 13.14 1.86
N ASN A 150 -52.60 11.89 2.33
CA ASN A 150 -53.84 11.35 2.87
C ASN A 150 -54.30 12.10 4.13
N PHE A 151 -53.37 12.48 5.01
CA PHE A 151 -53.68 13.29 6.19
C PHE A 151 -54.16 14.70 5.83
N ALA A 152 -53.54 15.35 4.83
CA ALA A 152 -53.96 16.67 4.36
C ALA A 152 -55.36 16.64 3.70
N LEU A 153 -55.67 15.57 2.95
CA LEU A 153 -57.00 15.35 2.37
C LEU A 153 -58.06 15.14 3.46
N ASP A 154 -57.73 14.40 4.52
CA ASP A 154 -58.65 14.14 5.64
C ASP A 154 -58.99 15.43 6.39
N LEU A 155 -58.00 16.29 6.66
CA LEU A 155 -58.23 17.62 7.25
C LEU A 155 -59.06 18.54 6.34
N ALA A 156 -58.84 18.50 5.03
CA ALA A 156 -59.63 19.27 4.08
C ALA A 156 -61.10 18.84 4.08
N HIS A 157 -61.39 17.53 4.12
CA HIS A 157 -62.74 17.02 4.23
C HIS A 157 -63.42 17.43 5.55
N VAL A 158 -62.71 17.39 6.67
CA VAL A 158 -63.24 17.86 7.97
C VAL A 158 -63.61 19.34 7.91
N GLN A 159 -62.75 20.19 7.33
CA GLN A 159 -63.03 21.62 7.19
C GLN A 159 -64.24 21.88 6.26
N VAL A 160 -64.33 21.16 5.14
CA VAL A 160 -65.45 21.24 4.20
C VAL A 160 -66.76 20.75 4.84
N ALA A 161 -66.70 19.70 5.66
CA ALA A 161 -67.85 19.22 6.42
C ALA A 161 -68.33 20.26 7.46
N ILE A 162 -67.40 20.96 8.13
CA ILE A 162 -67.74 22.04 9.07
C ILE A 162 -68.38 23.23 8.35
N THR A 163 -67.91 23.61 7.16
CA THR A 163 -68.43 24.78 6.43
C THR A 163 -69.76 24.51 5.71
N LEU A 164 -70.00 23.30 5.19
CA LEU A 164 -71.27 22.91 4.57
C LEU A 164 -72.32 22.43 5.60
N GLY A 165 -71.90 21.87 6.73
CA GLY A 165 -72.78 21.45 7.83
C GLY A 165 -73.27 22.59 8.73
N GLY A 166 -72.73 23.81 8.57
CA GLY A 166 -73.13 25.01 9.33
C GLY A 166 -74.33 25.78 8.75
N GLY A 167 -74.91 25.33 7.63
CA GLY A 167 -76.01 26.00 6.94
C GLY A 167 -77.38 25.38 7.22
N GLY A 168 -77.91 25.51 8.45
CA GLY A 168 -79.30 25.10 8.70
C GLY A 168 -79.71 24.93 10.15
N PHE A 169 -79.80 26.01 10.93
CA PHE A 169 -80.77 26.07 12.03
C PHE A 169 -81.55 27.38 11.94
N GLY A 170 -82.46 27.41 10.97
CA GLY A 170 -83.53 28.39 10.87
C GLY A 170 -84.59 28.13 11.94
N LYS A 171 -85.04 29.22 12.56
CA LYS A 171 -86.20 29.32 13.45
C LYS A 171 -87.44 28.63 12.84
N ASN A 172 -88.18 27.86 13.65
CA ASN A 172 -89.64 27.94 13.85
C ASN A 172 -90.21 26.67 14.52
N GLY A 173 -91.10 26.86 15.50
CA GLY A 173 -92.30 26.01 15.63
C GLY A 173 -92.53 25.29 16.96
N VAL A 174 -93.38 25.92 17.80
CA VAL A 174 -94.15 25.43 18.97
C VAL A 174 -93.40 25.29 20.30
#